data_AF-A0A673TH29-F1
#
_entry.id   AF-A0A673TH29-F1
#
_cell.length_a   1.000
_cell.length_b   1.000
_cell.length_c   1.000
_cell.angle_alpha   90.00
_cell.angle_beta   90.00
_cell.angle_gamma   90.00
#
_symmetry.space_group_name_H-M   'P 1'
#
loop_
_entity.id
_entity.type
_entity.pdbx_description
1 polymer ?
#
loop_
_entity_poly.entity_id
_entity_poly.type
_entity_poly.pdbx_seq_one_letter_code
_entity_poly.pdbx_strand_id
1 'polypeptide(L)' 'LASGVTVNDELIKVFNDMKVRKSSTQEEIKKRKKAVLFCLSHDKRQIIVEEVNQVLSGS' A
#
# COMPACT_ATOMS: atom_id res chain seq x y z
N LEU A 1 -19.27 1.08 -14.79
CA LEU A 1 -18.17 0.23 -14.27
C LEU A 1 -18.61 -0.34 -12.93
N ALA A 2 -19.09 -1.59 -12.90
CA ALA A 2 -19.24 -2.31 -11.64
C ALA A 2 -17.94 -3.09 -11.44
N SER A 3 -17.08 -2.58 -10.57
CA SER A 3 -15.83 -3.24 -10.21
C SER A 3 -16.19 -4.52 -9.44
N GLY A 4 -16.16 -5.68 -10.09
CA GLY A 4 -16.40 -6.99 -9.45
C GLY A 4 -15.32 -7.40 -8.43
N VAL A 5 -14.49 -6.44 -8.01
CA VAL A 5 -13.43 -6.61 -7.03
C VAL A 5 -13.69 -5.73 -5.81
N THR A 6 -13.53 -6.33 -4.64
CA THR A 6 -13.64 -5.68 -3.33
C THR A 6 -12.26 -5.19 -2.88
N VAL A 7 -12.23 -4.02 -2.27
CA VAL A 7 -11.02 -3.47 -1.64
C VAL A 7 -11.14 -3.70 -0.14
N ASN A 8 -10.09 -4.25 0.47
CA ASN A 8 -10.02 -4.44 1.92
C ASN A 8 -9.55 -3.15 2.62
N ASP A 9 -10.03 -2.89 3.84
CA ASP A 9 -9.66 -1.76 4.68
C ASP A 9 -8.14 -1.66 4.92
N GLU A 10 -7.44 -2.79 4.96
CA GLU A 10 -5.98 -2.81 5.07
C GLU A 10 -5.29 -2.07 3.91
N LEU A 11 -5.83 -2.22 2.70
CA LEU A 11 -5.31 -1.59 1.50
C LEU A 11 -5.56 -0.08 1.53
N ILE A 12 -6.74 0.32 2.04
CA ILE A 12 -7.09 1.73 2.27
C ILE A 12 -6.15 2.36 3.30
N LYS A 13 -5.83 1.64 4.38
CA LYS A 13 -4.88 2.08 5.40
C LYS A 13 -3.48 2.30 4.81
N VAL A 14 -2.95 1.33 4.07
CA VAL A 14 -1.63 1.44 3.41
C VAL A 14 -1.61 2.62 2.44
N PHE A 15 -2.68 2.80 1.65
CA PHE A 15 -2.78 3.92 0.72
C PHE A 15 -2.81 5.28 1.45
N ASN A 16 -3.55 5.38 2.55
CA ASN A 16 -3.58 6.59 3.37
C ASN A 16 -2.21 6.89 4.00
N ASP A 17 -1.52 5.87 4.51
CA ASP A 17 -0.17 6.02 5.07
C ASP A 17 0.84 6.49 4.00
N MET A 18 0.70 6.04 2.75
CA MET A 18 1.50 6.53 1.63
C MET A 18 1.15 7.98 1.24
N LYS A 19 -0.15 8.32 1.16
CA LYS A 19 -0.64 9.63 0.72
C LYS A 19 -0.40 10.73 1.75
N VAL A 20 -0.46 10.41 3.04
CA VAL A 20 -0.34 11.37 4.13
C VAL A 20 1.08 11.95 4.18
N ARG A 21 1.23 13.24 3.87
CA ARG A 21 2.38 14.06 4.26
C ARG A 21 2.24 14.43 5.74
N LYS A 22 2.33 13.45 6.64
CA LYS A 22 2.58 13.77 8.06
C LYS A 22 4.03 14.23 8.14
N SER A 23 4.26 15.31 8.88
CA SER A 23 5.58 15.74 9.33
C SER A 23 6.17 14.63 10.19
N SER A 24 6.77 13.66 9.50
CA SER A 24 7.30 12.43 10.09
C SER A 24 8.73 12.66 10.57
N THR A 25 9.06 12.02 11.68
CA THR A 25 10.44 11.99 12.20
C THR A 25 11.38 11.29 11.21
N GLN A 26 12.68 11.55 11.29
CA GLN A 26 13.66 11.00 10.35
C GLN A 26 13.66 9.46 10.29
N GLU A 27 13.31 8.80 11.40
CA GLU A 27 13.13 7.34 11.45
C GLU A 27 11.88 6.84 10.73
N GLU A 28 10.76 7.57 10.82
CA GLU A 28 9.53 7.24 10.09
C GLU A 28 9.70 7.47 8.59
N ILE A 29 10.47 8.49 8.19
CA ILE A 29 10.80 8.73 6.77
C ILE A 29 11.61 7.56 6.20
N LYS A 30 12.59 7.04 6.94
CA LYS A 30 13.37 5.85 6.52
C LYS A 30 12.53 4.58 6.43
N LYS A 31 11.51 4.44 7.28
CA LYS A 31 10.57 3.30 7.25
C LYS A 31 9.43 3.49 6.24
N ARG A 32 9.35 4.66 5.58
CA ARG A 32 8.31 4.95 4.60
C ARG A 32 8.51 4.13 3.32
N LYS A 33 7.47 3.42 2.92
CA LYS A 33 7.41 2.71 1.65
C LYS A 33 7.28 3.73 0.52
N LYS A 34 8.24 3.75 -0.40
CA LYS A 34 8.27 4.64 -1.57
C LYS A 34 7.33 4.13 -2.67
N ALA A 35 7.26 2.82 -2.80
CA ALA A 35 6.34 2.14 -3.69
C ALA A 35 5.72 0.93 -2.98
N VAL A 36 4.44 0.74 -3.22
CA VAL A 36 3.68 -0.44 -2.80
C VAL A 36 2.96 -0.95 -4.04
N LEU A 37 3.10 -2.25 -4.29
CA LEU A 37 2.40 -2.94 -5.37
C LEU A 37 1.15 -3.62 -4.83
N PHE A 38 0.10 -3.59 -5.63
CA PHE A 38 -1.15 -4.27 -5.35
C PHE A 38 -1.37 -5.33 -6.42
N CYS A 39 -1.82 -6.51 -6.01
CA CYS A 39 -2.17 -7.60 -6.91
C CYS A 39 -3.58 -8.09 -6.63
N LEU A 40 -4.15 -8.86 -7.57
CA LEU A 40 -5.43 -9.52 -7.35
C LEU A 40 -5.21 -10.79 -6.53
N SER A 41 -6.15 -11.07 -5.64
CA SER A 41 -6.25 -12.36 -4.96
C SER A 41 -6.38 -13.51 -5.97
N HIS A 42 -6.10 -14.73 -5.53
CA HIS A 42 -6.15 -15.91 -6.41
C HIS A 42 -7.52 -16.09 -7.09
N ASP A 43 -8.60 -15.76 -6.38
CA ASP A 43 -9.98 -15.80 -6.87
C ASP A 43 -10.38 -14.53 -7.67
N LYS A 44 -9.47 -13.56 -7.82
CA LYS A 44 -9.65 -12.29 -8.54
C LYS A 44 -10.83 -11.46 -8.06
N ARG A 45 -11.31 -11.68 -6.84
CA ARG A 45 -12.42 -10.91 -6.23
C ARG A 45 -11.93 -9.81 -5.30
N GLN A 46 -10.65 -9.82 -4.92
CA GLN A 46 -10.11 -8.85 -3.99
C GLN A 46 -8.79 -8.30 -4.50
N ILE A 47 -8.54 -7.02 -4.18
CA ILE A 47 -7.21 -6.43 -4.35
C ILE A 47 -6.48 -6.60 -3.02
N ILE A 48 -5.27 -7.13 -3.08
CA ILE A 48 -4.40 -7.37 -1.92
C ILE A 48 -3.07 -6.65 -2.10
N VAL A 49 -2.39 -6.41 -0.99
CA VAL A 49 -1.05 -5.79 -0.99
C VAL A 49 -0.02 -6.87 -1.28
N GLU A 50 0.83 -6.65 -2.27
CA GLU A 50 1.93 -7.55 -2.56
C GLU A 50 3.09 -7.30 -1.58
N GLU A 51 3.40 -8.27 -0.72
CA GLU A 51 4.45 -8.13 0.30
C GLU A 51 5.87 -8.17 -0.27
N VAL A 52 6.08 -8.91 -1.36
CA VAL A 52 7.41 -9.21 -1.91
C VAL A 52 8.04 -8.02 -2.64
N ASN A 53 7.24 -7.12 -3.21
CA ASN A 53 7.73 -6.03 -4.07
C ASN A 53 7.57 -4.64 -3.46
N GLN A 54 7.81 -4.49 -2.16
CA GLN A 54 7.73 -3.18 -1.50
C GLN A 54 9.10 -2.50 -1.48
N VAL A 55 9.17 -1.30 -2.08
CA VAL A 55 10.40 -0.49 -2.08
C VAL A 55 10.38 0.44 -0.88
N LEU A 56 11.32 0.25 0.04
CA LEU A 56 11.56 1.16 1.16
C LEU A 56 12.31 2.41 0.66
N SER A 57 11.92 3.60 1.14
CA SER A 57 12.58 4.84 0.77
C SER A 57 13.93 4.94 1.46
N GLY A 58 14.97 4.43 0.80
CA GLY A 58 16.36 4.64 1.22
C GLY A 58 16.99 5.79 0.45
N SER A 59 17.21 6.91 1.14
CA SER A 59 18.36 7.86 1.05
C SER A 59 18.05 9.04 1.96
#